data_AF-A0A1R3J8R4-F1
#
_entry.id   AF-A0A1R3J8R4-F1
#
_cell.length_a   1.000
_cell.length_b   1.000
_cell.length_c   1.000
_cell.angle_alpha   90.00
_cell.angle_beta   90.00
_cell.angle_gamma   90.00
#
_symmetry.space_group_name_H-M   'P 1'
#
loop_
_entity.id
_entity.type
_entity.pdbx_description
1 polymer ?
#
loop_
_entity_poly.entity_id
_entity_poly.type
_entity_poly.pdbx_seq_one_letter_code
_entity_poly.pdbx_strand_id
1 'polypeptide(L)'
;MEETIVLYPPPGLGVVSMVELGKLVLHHRRCGNHQFTITILLTTGFRDTPTIISYIDSVSQAYPSISFLDNSQKCSRAAIGFQFIRLNAPKVLHSLEEILKSYKISAFVIDIFCTSALSTGKDLKIPHFTSIHHVLLPLQPSFSSQKLD
;
A
#
# COMPACT_ATOMS: atom_id res chain seq x y z
N MET A 1 -17.62 23.38 -19.92
CA MET A 1 -16.71 22.35 -19.38
C MET A 1 -17.42 21.76 -18.19
N GLU A 2 -17.49 20.43 -18.06
CA GLU A 2 -18.09 19.82 -16.87
C GLU A 2 -17.16 20.06 -15.67
N GLU A 3 -17.69 20.63 -14.58
CA GLU A 3 -16.92 20.87 -13.37
C GLU A 3 -16.96 19.63 -12.48
N THR A 4 -15.78 19.08 -12.15
CA THR A 4 -15.66 17.89 -11.30
C THR A 4 -14.92 18.21 -10.01
N ILE A 5 -15.41 17.68 -8.90
CA ILE A 5 -14.80 17.80 -7.58
C ILE A 5 -14.14 16.46 -7.25
N VAL A 6 -12.82 16.48 -7.05
CA VAL A 6 -12.06 15.28 -6.72
C VAL A 6 -11.87 15.21 -5.20
N LEU A 7 -12.30 14.10 -4.60
CA LEU A 7 -12.15 13.82 -3.17
C LEU A 7 -11.17 12.67 -2.95
N TYR A 8 -10.26 12.83 -2.00
CA TYR A 8 -9.22 11.84 -1.68
C TYR A 8 -9.36 11.36 -0.23
N PRO A 9 -10.10 10.26 0.02
CA PRO A 9 -10.27 9.70 1.36
C PRO A 9 -8.99 9.02 1.88
N PRO A 10 -8.78 9.05 3.22
CA PRO A 10 -7.88 8.11 3.86
C PRO A 10 -8.43 6.67 3.75
N PRO A 11 -7.54 5.65 3.77
CA PRO A 11 -7.94 4.26 3.59
C PRO A 11 -8.89 3.77 4.69
N GLY A 12 -9.74 2.78 4.36
CA GLY A 12 -10.70 2.19 5.29
C GLY A 12 -11.99 3.00 5.43
N LEU A 13 -12.43 3.27 6.67
CA LEU A 13 -13.73 3.93 6.95
C LEU A 13 -13.79 5.40 6.51
N GLY A 14 -12.63 6.02 6.21
CA GLY A 14 -12.56 7.38 5.68
C GLY A 14 -13.32 7.59 4.38
N VAL A 15 -13.53 6.53 3.60
CA VAL A 15 -14.31 6.54 2.36
C VAL A 15 -15.77 6.92 2.61
N VAL A 16 -16.37 6.44 3.71
CA VAL A 16 -17.78 6.73 4.04
C VAL A 16 -17.97 8.22 4.28
N SER A 17 -17.06 8.84 5.06
CA SER A 17 -17.13 10.27 5.35
C SER A 17 -16.99 11.13 4.09
N MET A 18 -16.12 10.76 3.15
CA MET A 18 -15.94 11.52 1.91
C MET A 18 -17.12 11.37 0.95
N VAL A 19 -17.77 10.20 0.95
CA VAL A 19 -19.02 10.01 0.21
C VAL A 19 -20.13 10.90 0.77
N GLU A 20 -20.33 10.95 2.08
CA GLU A 20 -21.35 11.81 2.69
C GLU A 20 -21.08 13.30 2.44
N LEU A 21 -19.80 13.71 2.50
CA LEU A 21 -19.40 15.05 2.10
C LEU A 21 -19.75 15.33 0.64
N GLY A 22 -19.51 14.39 -0.27
CA GLY A 22 -19.87 14.52 -1.67
C GLY A 22 -21.38 14.68 -1.88
N LYS A 23 -22.19 13.86 -1.20
CA LYS A 23 -23.65 13.99 -1.21
C LYS A 23 -24.11 15.36 -0.72
N LEU A 24 -23.49 15.87 0.35
CA LEU A 24 -23.80 17.18 0.91
C LEU A 24 -23.49 18.31 -0.08
N VAL A 25 -22.34 18.24 -0.76
CA VAL A 25 -21.95 19.21 -1.79
C VAL A 25 -22.94 19.21 -2.95
N LEU A 26 -23.33 18.03 -3.44
CA LEU A 26 -24.35 17.89 -4.49
C LEU A 26 -25.71 18.44 -4.05
N HIS A 27 -26.10 18.21 -2.79
CA HIS A 27 -27.35 18.69 -2.23
C HIS A 27 -27.39 20.21 -2.15
N HIS A 28 -26.32 20.85 -1.64
CA HIS A 28 -26.29 22.31 -1.48
C HIS A 28 -26.16 23.07 -2.81
N ARG A 29 -25.55 22.49 -3.85
CA ARG A 29 -25.27 23.18 -5.12
C ARG A 29 -26.33 22.97 -6.20
N ARG A 30 -27.32 22.12 -5.97
CA ARG A 30 -28.51 21.96 -6.84
C ARG A 30 -29.40 23.20 -6.96
N CYS A 31 -29.17 24.25 -6.16
CA CYS A 31 -29.93 25.51 -6.21
C CYS A 31 -29.42 26.51 -7.26
N GLY A 32 -28.26 26.24 -7.89
CA GLY A 32 -27.75 26.99 -9.05
C GLY A 32 -27.74 26.12 -10.30
N ASN A 33 -27.83 26.73 -11.48
CA ASN A 33 -27.89 26.07 -12.80
C ASN A 33 -26.59 25.33 -13.21
N HIS A 34 -25.76 24.93 -12.24
CA HIS A 34 -24.42 24.39 -12.45
C HIS A 34 -24.38 22.92 -11.99
N GLN A 35 -24.17 22.01 -12.94
CA GLN A 35 -24.07 20.58 -12.65
C GLN A 35 -22.62 20.21 -12.36
N PHE A 36 -22.37 19.69 -11.16
CA PHE A 36 -21.07 19.20 -10.74
C PHE A 36 -21.07 17.68 -10.67
N THR A 37 -19.95 17.06 -11.03
CA THR A 37 -19.68 15.65 -10.74
C THR A 37 -18.68 15.53 -9.61
N ILE A 38 -18.69 14.39 -8.92
CA ILE A 38 -17.76 14.09 -7.84
C ILE A 38 -17.00 12.83 -8.21
N THR A 39 -15.67 12.88 -8.09
CA THR A 39 -14.79 11.74 -8.30
C THR A 39 -14.05 11.43 -7.01
N ILE A 40 -14.23 10.23 -6.47
CA ILE A 40 -13.59 9.79 -5.23
C ILE A 40 -12.42 8.88 -5.57
N LEU A 41 -11.21 9.29 -5.22
CA LEU A 41 -9.98 8.53 -5.44
C LEU A 41 -9.80 7.49 -4.34
N LEU A 42 -10.00 6.22 -4.67
CA LEU A 42 -9.83 5.15 -3.70
C LEU A 42 -8.35 4.83 -3.50
N THR A 43 -7.97 4.65 -2.24
CA THR A 43 -6.65 4.18 -1.80
C THR A 43 -6.74 2.71 -1.42
N THR A 44 -7.15 1.83 -2.35
CA THR A 44 -7.34 0.39 -2.05
C THR A 44 -6.00 -0.33 -1.91
N GLY A 45 -5.38 -0.23 -0.75
CA GLY A 45 -4.15 -0.96 -0.41
C GLY A 45 -4.13 -1.49 1.01
N PHE A 46 -5.05 -1.03 1.86
CA PHE A 46 -5.13 -1.42 3.25
C PHE A 46 -6.53 -1.93 3.57
N ARG A 47 -6.68 -3.25 3.43
CA ARG A 47 -7.74 -4.04 4.07
C ARG A 47 -9.15 -3.73 3.56
N ASP A 48 -9.37 -3.95 2.26
CA ASP A 48 -10.71 -3.99 1.68
C ASP A 48 -11.53 -5.04 2.41
N THR A 49 -12.47 -4.56 3.22
CA THR A 49 -13.46 -5.41 3.87
C THR A 49 -14.62 -5.53 2.87
N PRO A 50 -15.23 -6.72 2.67
CA PRO A 50 -16.36 -6.89 1.73
C PRO A 50 -17.46 -5.83 1.89
N THR A 51 -17.63 -5.34 3.11
CA THR A 51 -18.53 -4.25 3.49
C THR A 51 -18.26 -2.94 2.73
N ILE A 52 -16.99 -2.52 2.59
CA ILE A 52 -16.64 -1.25 1.91
C ILE A 52 -16.94 -1.35 0.41
N ILE A 53 -16.66 -2.51 -0.21
CA ILE A 53 -16.96 -2.76 -1.62
C ILE A 53 -18.47 -2.64 -1.86
N SER A 54 -19.29 -3.34 -1.05
CA SER A 54 -20.75 -3.28 -1.17
C SER A 54 -21.33 -1.88 -0.96
N TYR A 55 -20.71 -1.07 -0.10
CA TYR A 55 -21.10 0.32 0.14
C TYR A 55 -20.80 1.20 -1.08
N ILE A 56 -19.61 1.07 -1.67
CA ILE A 56 -19.22 1.80 -2.88
C ILE A 56 -20.18 1.48 -4.04
N ASP A 57 -20.50 0.20 -4.23
CA ASP A 57 -21.42 -0.25 -5.28
C ASP A 57 -22.82 0.36 -5.08
N SER A 58 -23.34 0.32 -3.86
CA SER A 58 -24.64 0.91 -3.52
C SER A 58 -24.69 2.41 -3.78
N VAL A 59 -23.63 3.15 -3.43
CA VAL A 59 -23.55 4.60 -3.65
C VAL A 59 -23.45 4.93 -5.14
N SER A 60 -22.66 4.16 -5.90
CA SER A 60 -22.51 4.35 -7.35
C SER A 60 -23.85 4.17 -8.09
N GLN A 61 -24.68 3.23 -7.64
CA GLN A 61 -26.02 3.01 -8.20
C GLN A 61 -27.01 4.11 -7.80
N ALA A 62 -26.94 4.58 -6.55
CA ALA A 62 -27.87 5.59 -6.04
C ALA A 62 -27.55 7.02 -6.50
N TYR A 63 -26.28 7.32 -6.80
CA TYR A 63 -25.80 8.67 -7.14
C TYR A 63 -24.94 8.66 -8.41
N PRO A 64 -25.54 8.79 -9.61
CA PRO A 64 -24.81 8.79 -10.89
C PRO A 64 -23.77 9.93 -11.02
N SER A 65 -23.93 11.02 -10.26
CA SER A 65 -22.99 12.13 -10.21
C SER A 65 -21.76 11.87 -9.33
N ILE A 66 -21.68 10.73 -8.65
CA ILE A 66 -20.54 10.31 -7.84
C ILE A 66 -19.89 9.10 -8.52
N SER A 67 -18.61 9.22 -8.86
CA SER A 67 -17.79 8.15 -9.43
C SER A 67 -16.64 7.80 -8.50
N PHE A 68 -16.18 6.56 -8.58
CA PHE A 68 -15.05 6.06 -7.80
C PHE A 68 -13.94 5.64 -8.75
N LEU A 69 -12.74 6.17 -8.53
CA LEU A 69 -11.56 5.82 -9.30
C LEU A 69 -10.57 5.12 -8.39
N ASP A 70 -10.27 3.87 -8.69
CA ASP A 70 -9.25 3.13 -7.96
C ASP A 70 -7.85 3.61 -8.37
N ASN A 71 -7.21 4.35 -7.45
CA ASN A 71 -5.82 4.78 -7.60
C ASN A 71 -4.88 3.88 -6.78
N SER A 72 -5.33 2.70 -6.37
CA SER A 72 -4.40 1.70 -5.89
C SER A 72 -3.41 1.38 -7.00
N GLN A 73 -2.18 1.83 -6.83
CA GLN A 73 -1.09 1.03 -7.35
C GLN A 73 -1.28 -0.34 -6.71
N LYS A 74 -1.49 -1.38 -7.52
CA LYS A 74 -1.48 -2.80 -7.13
C LYS A 74 -0.09 -3.17 -6.60
N CYS A 75 0.33 -2.51 -5.52
CA CYS A 75 1.60 -2.70 -4.89
C CYS A 75 1.41 -3.95 -4.03
N SER A 76 2.04 -5.05 -4.44
CA SER A 76 1.96 -6.30 -3.68
C SER A 76 2.36 -6.04 -2.22
N ARG A 77 1.85 -6.84 -1.28
CA ARG A 77 2.26 -6.75 0.13
C ARG A 77 3.79 -6.82 0.28
N ALA A 78 4.45 -7.56 -0.61
CA ALA A 78 5.91 -7.59 -0.72
C ALA A 78 6.48 -6.22 -1.13
N ALA A 79 5.93 -5.56 -2.15
CA ALA A 79 6.37 -4.24 -2.58
C ALA A 79 6.22 -3.17 -1.48
N ILE A 80 5.11 -3.20 -0.72
CA ILE A 80 4.93 -2.33 0.46
C ILE A 80 6.00 -2.62 1.52
N GLY A 81 6.26 -3.90 1.81
CA GLY A 81 7.31 -4.33 2.73
C GLY A 81 8.71 -3.87 2.30
N PHE A 82 9.07 -4.09 1.04
CA PHE A 82 10.35 -3.63 0.48
C PHE A 82 10.48 -2.10 0.52
N GLN A 83 9.40 -1.37 0.25
CA GLN A 83 9.41 0.08 0.34
C GLN A 83 9.61 0.56 1.77
N PHE A 84 8.98 -0.10 2.76
CA PHE A 84 9.21 0.19 4.17
C PHE A 84 10.67 -0.07 4.58
N ILE A 85 11.25 -1.20 4.15
CA ILE A 85 12.65 -1.54 4.44
C ILE A 85 13.59 -0.51 3.81
N ARG A 86 13.34 -0.13 2.54
CA ARG A 86 14.12 0.90 1.83
C ARG A 86 14.08 2.25 2.54
N LEU A 87 12.91 2.70 2.99
CA LEU A 87 12.75 3.98 3.69
C LEU A 87 13.45 4.00 5.07
N ASN A 88 13.67 2.84 5.69
CA ASN A 88 14.37 2.75 6.97
C ASN A 88 15.88 2.54 6.84
N ALA A 89 16.41 2.25 5.65
CA ALA A 89 17.85 2.05 5.44
C ALA A 89 18.74 3.19 5.98
N PRO A 90 18.39 4.50 5.82
CA PRO A 90 19.19 5.58 6.40
C PRO A 90 19.22 5.57 7.93
N LYS A 91 18.13 5.13 8.58
CA LYS A 91 18.07 5.01 10.04
C LYS A 91 18.98 3.88 10.52
N VAL A 92 19.02 2.77 9.78
CA VAL A 92 19.92 1.65 10.07
C VAL A 92 21.38 2.10 9.96
N LEU A 93 21.73 2.88 8.92
CA LEU A 93 23.06 3.48 8.78
C LEU A 93 23.43 4.32 10.01
N HIS A 94 22.57 5.27 10.37
CA HIS A 94 22.80 6.12 11.54
C HIS A 94 22.98 5.31 12.83
N SER A 95 22.14 4.29 13.05
CA SER A 95 22.29 3.41 14.22
C SER A 95 23.62 2.64 14.21
N LEU A 96 24.09 2.18 13.05
CA LEU A 96 25.38 1.50 12.95
C LEU A 96 26.55 2.46 13.20
N GLU A 97 26.48 3.69 12.70
CA GLU A 97 27.48 4.74 12.97
C GLU A 97 27.57 5.06 14.46
N GLU A 98 26.43 5.20 15.15
CA GLU A 98 26.41 5.40 16.61
C GLU A 98 27.02 4.21 17.36
N ILE A 99 26.70 2.97 16.96
CA ILE A 99 27.27 1.77 17.58
C ILE A 99 28.79 1.73 17.39
N LEU A 100 29.29 2.09 16.20
CA LEU A 100 30.72 2.11 15.89
C LEU A 100 31.53 3.09 16.76
N LYS A 101 30.90 4.12 17.32
CA LYS A 101 31.57 5.05 18.26
C LYS A 101 31.96 4.36 19.56
N SER A 102 31.24 3.31 19.95
CA SER A 102 31.44 2.63 21.24
C SER A 102 31.92 1.19 21.11
N TYR A 103 31.65 0.53 19.98
CA TYR A 103 31.90 -0.89 19.78
C TYR A 103 32.48 -1.18 18.40
N LYS A 104 33.38 -2.17 18.31
CA LYS A 104 33.82 -2.73 17.03
C LYS A 104 32.80 -3.76 16.56
N ILE A 105 32.13 -3.50 15.44
CA ILE A 105 31.18 -4.44 14.84
C ILE A 105 31.95 -5.54 14.11
N SER A 106 31.81 -6.79 14.56
CA SER A 106 32.50 -7.96 13.96
C SER A 106 31.78 -8.55 12.75
N ALA A 107 30.46 -8.42 12.68
CA ALA A 107 29.63 -8.88 11.57
C ALA A 107 28.32 -8.11 11.50
N PHE A 108 27.81 -7.89 10.29
CA PHE A 108 26.48 -7.35 10.03
C PHE A 108 25.66 -8.37 9.21
N VAL A 109 24.70 -9.02 9.87
CA VAL A 109 23.87 -10.06 9.24
C VAL A 109 22.57 -9.43 8.77
N ILE A 110 22.27 -9.56 7.48
CA ILE A 110 21.06 -9.01 6.87
C ILE A 110 20.23 -10.11 6.21
N ASP A 111 18.92 -9.97 6.23
CA ASP A 111 18.01 -10.85 5.49
C ASP A 111 17.99 -10.49 3.99
N ILE A 112 17.72 -11.47 3.11
CA ILE A 112 17.60 -11.25 1.65
C ILE A 112 16.56 -10.20 1.27
N PHE A 113 15.54 -9.97 2.10
CA PHE A 113 14.56 -8.92 1.89
C PHE A 113 15.08 -7.51 2.26
N CYS A 114 16.16 -7.44 3.03
CA CYS A 114 16.80 -6.23 3.51
C CYS A 114 18.02 -5.81 2.68
N THR A 115 18.08 -6.19 1.40
CA THR A 115 19.18 -5.84 0.49
C THR A 115 19.42 -4.34 0.37
N SER A 116 18.43 -3.50 0.64
CA SER A 116 18.63 -2.03 0.71
C SER A 116 19.57 -1.60 1.85
N ALA A 117 19.79 -2.43 2.87
CA ALA A 117 20.78 -2.19 3.93
C ALA A 117 22.17 -2.78 3.59
N LEU A 118 22.32 -3.50 2.48
CA LEU A 118 23.62 -4.03 2.04
C LEU A 118 24.60 -2.90 1.68
N SER A 119 24.12 -1.82 1.05
CA SER A 119 24.94 -0.65 0.74
C SER A 119 25.49 0.00 2.01
N THR A 120 24.68 0.06 3.07
CA THR A 120 25.07 0.59 4.38
C THR A 120 26.26 -0.15 4.99
N GLY A 121 26.25 -1.49 4.99
CA GLY A 121 27.37 -2.28 5.51
C GLY A 121 28.65 -2.10 4.69
N LYS A 122 28.52 -1.91 3.37
CA LYS A 122 29.64 -1.65 2.46
C LYS A 122 30.30 -0.30 2.73
N ASP A 123 29.51 0.75 2.94
CA ASP A 123 30.00 2.10 3.20
C ASP A 123 30.80 2.17 4.52
N LEU A 124 30.38 1.38 5.52
CA LEU A 124 31.04 1.27 6.82
C LEU A 124 32.18 0.24 6.88
N LYS A 125 32.52 -0.42 5.77
CA LYS A 125 33.54 -1.49 5.69
C LYS A 125 33.34 -2.64 6.69
N ILE A 126 32.09 -2.98 7.00
CA ILE A 126 31.74 -4.07 7.93
C ILE A 126 31.60 -5.40 7.15
N PRO A 127 32.14 -6.53 7.65
CA PRO A 127 31.85 -7.85 7.08
C PRO A 127 30.34 -8.14 7.12
N HIS A 128 29.74 -8.50 5.98
CA HIS A 128 28.30 -8.74 5.87
C HIS A 128 27.98 -10.19 5.46
N PHE A 129 26.90 -10.73 6.01
CA PHE A 129 26.37 -12.06 5.69
C PHE A 129 24.88 -11.97 5.38
N THR A 130 24.44 -12.58 4.27
CA THR A 130 23.03 -12.61 3.89
C THR A 130 22.40 -13.91 4.39
N SER A 131 21.36 -13.81 5.22
CA SER A 131 20.54 -14.97 5.61
C SER A 131 19.50 -15.24 4.53
N ILE A 132 19.41 -16.49 4.07
CA ILE A 132 18.39 -16.96 3.13
C ILE A 132 17.42 -17.83 3.92
N HIS A 133 16.26 -17.28 4.30
CA HIS A 133 15.14 -18.11 4.71
C HIS A 133 14.49 -18.70 3.46
N HIS A 134 14.43 -20.03 3.36
CA HIS A 134 13.67 -20.72 2.32
C HIS A 134 12.21 -20.27 2.47
N VAL A 135 11.76 -19.38 1.56
CA VAL A 135 10.38 -18.89 1.56
C VAL A 135 9.51 -20.11 1.28
N LEU A 136 8.82 -20.61 2.31
CA LEU A 136 7.77 -21.59 2.14
C LEU A 136 6.57 -20.86 1.51
N LEU A 137 6.65 -20.64 0.19
CA LEU A 137 5.46 -20.41 -0.60
C LEU A 137 4.57 -21.65 -0.37
N PRO A 138 3.28 -21.51 -0.02
CA PRO A 138 2.39 -22.64 -0.05
C PRO A 138 2.26 -23.07 -1.52
N LEU A 139 3.04 -24.08 -1.90
CA LEU A 139 2.78 -24.84 -3.11
C LEU A 139 1.40 -25.46 -2.93
N GLN A 140 0.41 -24.95 -3.65
CA GLN A 140 -0.86 -25.65 -3.80
C GLN A 140 -0.55 -27.04 -4.37
N PRO A 141 -1.05 -28.13 -3.78
CA PRO A 141 -0.88 -29.45 -4.35
C PRO A 141 -1.86 -29.60 -5.53
N SER A 142 -1.38 -29.43 -6.76
CA SER A 142 -2.07 -29.98 -7.92
C SER A 142 -1.81 -31.49 -7.96
N PHE A 143 -2.69 -32.25 -7.32
CA PHE A 143 -2.84 -33.67 -7.60
C PHE A 143 -3.31 -33.83 -9.05
N SER A 144 -2.48 -34.44 -9.89
CA SER A 144 -2.96 -35.12 -11.10
C SER A 144 -2.41 -36.55 -11.04
N SER A 145 -3.30 -37.48 -10.70
CA SER A 145 -3.05 -38.91 -10.88
C SER A 145 -3.09 -39.19 -12.38
N GLN A 146 -1.94 -39.51 -12.97
CA GLN A 146 -1.92 -40.32 -14.17
C GLN A 146 -1.60 -41.75 -13.75
N LYS A 147 -2.64 -42.59 -13.79
CA LYS A 147 -2.53 -44.04 -13.82
C LYS A 147 -1.72 -44.43 -15.06
N LEU A 148 -0.68 -45.23 -14.85
CA LEU A 148 -0.06 -46.03 -15.88
C LEU A 148 -0.88 -47.32 -15.99
N ASP A 149 -1.52 -47.53 -17.13
CA ASP A 149 -1.78 -48.85 -17.72
C ASP A 149 -1.14 -48.83 -19.11
#